data_AF-A0A552QVU6-F1
#
_entry.id   AF-A0A552QVU6-F1
#
_cell.length_a   1.000
_cell.length_b   1.000
_cell.length_c   1.000
_cell.angle_alpha   90.00
_cell.angle_beta   90.00
_cell.angle_gamma   90.00
#
_symmetry.space_group_name_H-M   'P 1'
#
loop_
_entity.id
_entity.type
_entity.pdbx_description
1 polymer ?
#
loop_
_entity_poly.entity_id
_entity_poly.type
_entity_poly.pdbx_seq_one_letter_code
_entity_poly.pdbx_strand_id
1 'polypeptide(L)' 'MLNRSTGNPDYLDAWFDEQCGGCRSWSALSGELGPDWGVCTRPDSLFDRRVRFEHAGCERFTARADGTYG' A
#
# COMPACT_ATOMS: atom_id res chain seq x y z
N MET A 1 -9.20 -7.79 -3.78
CA MET A 1 -9.97 -6.65 -3.21
C MET A 1 -9.25 -5.35 -3.57
N LEU A 2 -9.99 -4.33 -4.03
CA LEU A 2 -9.42 -3.05 -4.47
C LEU A 2 -8.93 -2.17 -3.30
N ASN A 3 -9.46 -2.39 -2.11
CA ASN A 3 -9.07 -1.70 -0.89
C ASN A 3 -9.34 -2.59 0.33
N ARG A 4 -8.36 -2.73 1.23
CA ARG A 4 -8.47 -3.46 2.51
C ARG A 4 -9.06 -2.51 3.56
N SER A 5 -10.32 -2.12 3.39
CA SER A 5 -10.99 -1.18 4.29
C SER A 5 -11.17 -1.81 5.68
N THR A 6 -10.81 -1.07 6.74
CA THR A 6 -11.04 -1.46 8.14
C THR A 6 -12.52 -1.57 8.50
N GLY A 7 -13.41 -0.98 7.71
CA GLY A 7 -14.87 -1.14 7.85
C GLY A 7 -15.43 -2.43 7.22
N ASN A 8 -14.60 -3.25 6.58
CA ASN A 8 -15.04 -4.53 6.02
C ASN A 8 -15.15 -5.57 7.15
N PRO A 9 -16.28 -6.28 7.31
CA PRO A 9 -16.41 -7.34 8.31
C PRO A 9 -15.38 -8.48 8.15
N ASP A 10 -14.84 -8.68 6.95
CA ASP A 10 -13.80 -9.68 6.67
C ASP A 10 -12.39 -9.09 6.78
N TYR A 11 -12.22 -7.94 7.45
CA TYR A 11 -10.92 -7.34 7.68
C TYR A 11 -10.07 -8.22 8.60
N LEU A 12 -8.83 -8.47 8.19
CA LEU A 12 -7.86 -9.20 8.99
C LEU A 12 -6.96 -8.20 9.71
N ASP A 13 -6.74 -8.38 11.01
CA ASP A 13 -5.85 -7.50 11.79
C ASP A 13 -4.45 -7.39 11.18
N ALA A 14 -3.94 -8.47 10.58
CA ALA A 14 -2.67 -8.45 9.85
C ALA A 14 -2.62 -7.41 8.73
N TRP A 15 -3.77 -7.07 8.12
CA TRP A 15 -3.83 -6.04 7.08
C TRP A 15 -3.59 -4.63 7.60
N PHE A 16 -3.65 -4.42 8.91
CA PHE A 16 -3.26 -3.15 9.52
C PHE A 16 -1.75 -2.92 9.34
N ASP A 17 -0.94 -3.97 9.43
CA ASP A 17 0.51 -3.87 9.23
C ASP A 17 0.91 -4.03 7.75
N GLU A 18 0.02 -4.55 6.90
CA GLU A 18 0.28 -4.79 5.46
C GLU A 18 -0.25 -3.67 4.54
N GLN A 19 0.01 -2.43 4.91
CA GLN A 19 -0.39 -1.24 4.16
C GLN A 19 0.61 -0.89 3.03
N CYS A 20 0.13 -0.23 1.97
CA CYS A 20 0.92 0.17 0.81
C CYS A 20 2.12 1.02 1.24
N GLY A 21 1.90 1.98 2.13
CA GLY A 21 2.92 2.81 2.74
C GLY A 21 3.95 2.08 3.57
N GLY A 22 3.81 0.78 3.85
CA GLY A 22 4.84 -0.07 4.47
C GLY A 22 5.49 -1.07 3.50
N CYS A 23 5.04 -1.09 2.24
CA CYS A 23 5.48 -2.06 1.25
C CYS A 23 6.74 -1.57 0.52
N ARG A 24 7.72 -2.46 0.33
CA ARG A 24 8.96 -2.19 -0.42
C ARG A 24 8.76 -1.75 -1.88
N SER A 25 7.57 -1.98 -2.42
CA SER A 25 7.22 -1.67 -3.82
C SER A 25 6.28 -0.48 -3.94
N TRP A 26 6.14 0.31 -2.86
CA TRP A 26 5.42 1.57 -2.88
C TRP A 26 6.41 2.72 -2.75
N SER A 27 6.21 3.75 -3.56
CA SER A 27 7.03 4.96 -3.54
C SER A 27 6.10 6.16 -3.43
N ALA A 28 6.32 6.98 -2.38
CA ALA A 28 5.59 8.21 -2.18
C ALA A 28 5.68 9.12 -3.41
N LEU A 29 4.57 9.74 -3.77
CA LEU A 29 4.53 10.81 -4.75
C LEU A 29 4.68 12.16 -4.03
N SER A 30 5.36 13.09 -4.69
CA SER A 30 5.41 14.49 -4.28
C SER A 30 4.47 15.34 -5.15
N GLY A 31 3.79 16.33 -4.57
CA GLY A 31 2.96 17.28 -5.31
C GLY A 31 1.58 17.45 -4.68
N GLU A 32 0.60 17.90 -5.47
CA GLU A 32 -0.74 18.27 -4.99
C GLU A 32 -1.54 17.10 -4.38
N LEU A 33 -1.22 15.86 -4.77
CA LEU A 33 -1.87 14.68 -4.19
C LEU A 33 -1.52 14.51 -2.71
N GLY A 34 -0.39 15.06 -2.25
CA GLY A 34 0.03 14.97 -0.85
C GLY A 34 0.74 13.65 -0.49
N PRO A 35 1.20 13.54 0.77
CA PRO A 35 2.07 12.46 1.22
C PRO A 35 1.40 11.08 1.25
N ASP A 36 0.07 11.03 1.37
CA ASP A 36 -0.67 9.77 1.51
C ASP A 36 -0.83 9.01 0.17
N TRP A 37 -0.20 9.48 -0.91
CA TRP A 37 -0.31 8.88 -2.23
C TRP A 37 1.06 8.47 -2.76
N GLY A 38 1.09 7.27 -3.32
CA GLY A 38 2.29 6.73 -3.94
C GLY A 38 1.96 5.86 -5.15
N VAL A 39 2.99 5.32 -5.79
CA VAL A 39 2.84 4.39 -6.92
C VAL A 39 3.32 3.00 -6.53
N CYS A 40 2.59 1.97 -6.95
CA CYS A 40 3.05 0.60 -6.84
C CYS A 40 3.94 0.24 -8.04
N THR A 41 5.13 -0.30 -7.78
CA THR A 41 6.15 -0.64 -8.79
C THR A 41 6.37 -2.15 -8.95
N ARG A 42 5.46 -2.97 -8.39
CA ARG A 42 5.56 -4.43 -8.35
C ARG A 42 4.89 -5.08 -9.57
N PRO A 43 5.63 -5.73 -10.49
CA PRO A 43 5.07 -6.24 -11.75
C PRO A 43 4.00 -7.33 -11.61
N ASP A 44 4.05 -8.15 -10.55
CA ASP A 44 3.08 -9.23 -10.27
C ASP A 44 1.88 -8.75 -9.43
N SER A 45 1.77 -7.44 -9.19
CA SER A 45 0.62 -6.81 -8.54
C SER A 45 -0.41 -6.37 -9.59
N LEU A 46 -1.69 -6.52 -9.28
CA LEU A 46 -2.78 -5.92 -10.07
C LEU A 46 -2.71 -4.38 -10.12
N PHE A 47 -1.83 -3.79 -9.31
CA PHE A 47 -1.65 -2.36 -9.16
C PHE A 47 -0.32 -1.84 -9.72
N ASP A 48 0.44 -2.66 -10.47
CA ASP A 48 1.67 -2.19 -11.12
C ASP A 48 1.42 -0.88 -11.90
N ARG A 49 2.27 0.11 -11.65
CA ARG A 49 2.21 1.46 -12.25
C ARG A 49 0.92 2.23 -11.97
N ARG A 50 0.18 1.87 -10.92
CA ARG A 50 -1.01 2.59 -10.47
C ARG A 50 -0.74 3.36 -9.19
N VAL A 51 -1.37 4.53 -9.10
CA VAL A 51 -1.43 5.35 -7.90
C VAL A 51 -2.26 4.64 -6.83
N ARG A 52 -1.76 4.58 -5.60
CA ARG A 52 -2.41 3.94 -4.45
C ARG A 52 -2.29 4.83 -3.23
N PHE A 53 -3.37 4.82 -2.45
CA PHE A 53 -3.39 5.40 -1.11
C PHE A 53 -2.46 4.61 -0.20
N GLU A 54 -1.74 5.32 0.67
CA GLU A 54 -0.74 4.79 1.59
C GLU A 54 -1.34 3.68 2.49
N HIS A 55 -2.56 3.89 2.97
CA HIS A 55 -3.28 2.95 3.84
C HIS A 55 -4.01 1.81 3.09
N ALA A 56 -3.90 1.74 1.75
CA ALA A 56 -4.46 0.62 1.01
C ALA A 56 -3.55 -0.62 1.10
N GLY A 57 -3.92 -1.75 0.47
CA GLY A 57 -3.05 -2.93 0.45
C GLY A 57 -3.37 -3.90 -0.68
N CYS A 58 -2.62 -5.00 -0.74
CA CYS A 58 -2.85 -6.12 -1.66
C CYS A 58 -2.12 -7.39 -1.19
N GLU A 59 -2.47 -8.54 -1.78
CA GLU A 59 -1.85 -9.86 -1.48
C GLU A 59 -0.36 -9.97 -1.83
N ARG A 60 0.24 -8.93 -2.42
CA ARG A 60 1.66 -8.86 -2.79
C ARG A 60 2.46 -7.95 -1.86
N PHE A 61 1.97 -7.71 -0.65
CA PHE A 61 2.71 -6.97 0.37
C PHE A 61 4.07 -7.63 0.64
N THR A 62 5.09 -6.79 0.82
CA THR A 62 6.39 -7.21 1.32
C THR A 62 6.96 -6.04 2.07
N ALA A 63 7.14 -6.19 3.38
CA ALA A 63 7.62 -5.14 4.25
C ALA A 63 8.96 -4.55 3.77
N ARG A 64 9.17 -3.26 4.01
CA ARG A 64 10.49 -2.66 3.89
C ARG A 64 11.44 -3.27 4.93
N ALA A 65 12.70 -3.46 4.53
CA ALA A 65 13.71 -4.06 5.40
C ALA A 65 14.09 -3.15 6.59
N ASP A 66 13.90 -1.84 6.45
CA ASP A 66 14.22 -0.83 7.46
C ASP A 66 13.03 -0.48 8.38
N GLY A 67 11.86 -1.13 8.18
CA GLY A 67 10.65 -0.87 8.95
C GLY A 67 10.04 0.51 8.73
N THR A 68 10.46 1.25 7.70
CA THR A 68 9.93 2.59 7.41
C THR A 68 8.54 2.53 6.78
N TYR A 69 7.77 3.59 7.05
CA TYR A 69 6.44 3.82 6.54
C TYR A 69 6.38 5.23 5.90
N GLY A 70 5.74 5.36 4.75
CA GLY A 70 5.83 6.51 3.86
C GLY A 70 7.02 6.42 2.93
#